data_AF-A0A1H4YXD5-F1
#
_entry.id   AF-A0A1H4YXD5-F1
#
_cell.length_a   1.000
_cell.length_b   1.000
_cell.length_c   1.000
_cell.angle_alpha   90.00
_cell.angle_beta   90.00
_cell.angle_gamma   90.00
#
_symmetry.space_group_name_H-M   'P 1'
#
loop_
_entity.id
_entity.type
_entity.pdbx_description
1 polymer ?
#
loop_
_entity_poly.entity_id
_entity_poly.type
_entity_poly.pdbx_seq_one_letter_code
_entity_poly.pdbx_strand_id
1 'polypeptide(L)'
;MKKNSLSKKVGKIATKENAKKAIKETGGFIAKNKKEVAYVAAGVVGIFLIYKIYKGLSKASAIFDEKIQDVDVNIIVDSTKTTISKEQAQQYARTILDACNAMQPLYGTDEEAIKQVFLKLKTGDDFKKVYKAFGKKDYNGNNSPPSSFIRFLDNYTPRDLIYWLREELSPSDGQVYTIVKNRIESAGYSF
;
A
#
# COMPACT_ATOMS: atom_id res chain seq x y z
N MET A 1 37.66 58.32 -14.83
CA MET A 1 37.31 56.99 -15.39
C MET A 1 38.13 55.92 -14.66
N LYS A 2 37.51 55.10 -13.80
CA LYS A 2 38.14 53.92 -13.17
C LYS A 2 37.67 52.66 -13.92
N LYS A 3 38.60 51.88 -14.49
CA LYS A 3 38.31 50.60 -15.16
C LYS A 3 38.15 49.49 -14.11
N ASN A 4 36.98 48.85 -14.09
CA ASN A 4 36.71 47.62 -13.37
C ASN A 4 37.48 46.45 -14.01
N SER A 5 38.33 45.76 -13.25
CA SER A 5 38.89 44.46 -13.63
C SER A 5 38.07 43.34 -12.99
N LEU A 6 37.24 42.66 -13.78
CA LEU A 6 36.49 41.47 -13.37
C LEU A 6 37.46 40.28 -13.23
N SER A 7 37.68 39.83 -12.00
CA SER A 7 38.34 38.57 -11.67
C SER A 7 37.47 37.39 -12.12
N LYS A 8 37.91 36.66 -13.15
CA LYS A 8 37.31 35.38 -13.54
C LYS A 8 37.75 34.30 -12.55
N LYS A 9 36.84 33.84 -11.69
CA LYS A 9 36.99 32.59 -10.92
C LYS A 9 37.09 31.41 -11.91
N VAL A 10 38.29 30.88 -12.08
CA VAL A 10 38.52 29.63 -12.81
C VAL A 10 38.07 28.47 -11.92
N GLY A 11 36.91 27.89 -12.24
CA GLY A 11 36.47 26.64 -11.61
C GLY A 11 37.43 25.51 -11.95
N LYS A 12 37.95 24.80 -10.94
CA LYS A 12 38.79 23.61 -11.14
C LYS A 12 37.99 22.57 -11.92
N ILE A 13 38.35 22.36 -13.19
CA ILE A 13 37.77 21.31 -14.03
C ILE A 13 38.22 19.97 -13.45
N ALA A 14 37.26 19.14 -13.03
CA ALA A 14 37.55 17.77 -12.61
C ALA A 14 38.10 16.99 -13.82
N THR A 15 39.42 16.77 -13.85
CA THR A 15 40.06 15.93 -14.87
C THR A 15 39.73 14.46 -14.65
N LYS A 16 39.65 13.68 -15.74
CA LYS A 16 39.35 12.23 -15.72
C LYS A 16 40.30 11.45 -14.79
N GLU A 17 41.52 11.92 -14.61
CA GLU A 17 42.53 11.38 -13.67
C GLU A 17 42.09 11.51 -12.20
N ASN A 18 41.58 12.68 -11.80
CA ASN A 18 41.10 12.93 -10.44
C ASN A 18 39.82 12.13 -10.14
N ALA A 19 38.95 11.96 -11.14
CA ALA A 19 37.77 11.10 -11.02
C ALA A 19 38.15 9.62 -10.84
N LYS A 20 39.15 9.12 -11.59
CA LYS A 20 39.64 7.73 -11.47
C LYS A 20 40.28 7.46 -10.10
N LYS A 21 41.05 8.41 -9.55
CA LYS A 21 41.61 8.28 -8.19
C LYS A 21 40.53 8.26 -7.13
N ALA A 22 39.57 9.19 -7.20
CA ALA A 22 38.45 9.22 -6.25
C ALA A 22 37.61 7.93 -6.29
N ILE A 23 37.36 7.35 -7.47
CA ILE A 23 36.64 6.07 -7.61
C ILE A 23 37.45 4.90 -7.03
N LYS A 24 38.76 4.84 -7.24
CA LYS A 24 39.62 3.78 -6.69
C LYS A 24 39.70 3.85 -5.16
N GLU A 25 39.84 5.05 -4.61
CA GLU A 25 39.88 5.27 -3.16
C GLU A 25 38.53 4.95 -2.50
N THR A 26 37.43 5.33 -3.15
CA THR A 26 36.07 4.98 -2.70
C THR A 26 35.80 3.48 -2.79
N GLY A 27 36.26 2.82 -3.86
CA GLY A 27 36.13 1.36 -4.04
C GLY A 27 36.92 0.57 -2.99
N GLY A 28 38.11 1.03 -2.62
CA GLY A 28 38.90 0.46 -1.53
C GLY A 28 38.24 0.62 -0.15
N PHE A 29 37.61 1.77 0.09
CA PHE A 29 36.84 2.03 1.32
C PHE A 29 35.60 1.14 1.43
N ILE A 30 34.85 0.96 0.34
CA ILE A 30 33.67 0.07 0.28
C ILE A 30 34.07 -1.39 0.48
N ALA A 31 35.20 -1.82 -0.09
CA ALA A 31 35.69 -3.19 0.07
C ALA A 31 36.13 -3.52 1.51
N LYS A 32 36.65 -2.53 2.24
CA LYS A 32 37.14 -2.68 3.62
C LYS A 32 36.03 -2.57 4.67
N ASN A 33 34.98 -1.80 4.40
CA ASN A 33 33.88 -1.51 5.35
C ASN A 33 32.53 -1.99 4.81
N LYS A 34 32.50 -3.20 4.22
CA LYS A 34 31.30 -3.74 3.56
C LYS A 34 30.07 -3.77 4.47
N LYS A 35 30.26 -4.04 5.77
CA LYS A 35 29.17 -4.13 6.74
C LYS A 35 28.60 -2.74 7.06
N GLU A 36 29.46 -1.77 7.36
CA GLU A 36 29.05 -0.40 7.66
C GLU A 36 28.38 0.27 6.45
N VAL A 37 28.95 0.07 5.25
CA VAL A 37 28.36 0.58 3.99
C VAL A 37 27.01 -0.10 3.70
N ALA A 38 26.87 -1.40 3.97
CA ALA A 38 25.58 -2.09 3.81
C ALA A 38 24.52 -1.58 4.79
N TYR A 39 24.89 -1.29 6.06
CA TYR A 39 23.96 -0.71 7.02
C TYR A 39 23.52 0.71 6.65
N VAL A 40 24.45 1.54 6.18
CA VAL A 40 24.12 2.90 5.72
C VAL A 40 23.25 2.83 4.45
N ALA A 41 23.57 1.95 3.50
CA ALA A 41 22.76 1.75 2.31
C ALA A 41 21.35 1.24 2.66
N ALA A 42 21.24 0.27 3.58
CA ALA A 42 19.96 -0.23 4.07
C ALA A 42 19.15 0.86 4.80
N GLY A 43 19.81 1.71 5.59
CA GLY A 43 19.19 2.87 6.24
C GLY A 43 18.65 3.88 5.23
N VAL A 44 19.44 4.23 4.20
CA VAL A 44 19.03 5.15 3.13
C VAL A 44 17.87 4.57 2.32
N VAL A 45 17.92 3.28 1.97
CA VAL A 45 16.81 2.59 1.29
C VAL A 45 15.57 2.57 2.18
N GLY A 46 15.72 2.27 3.47
CA GLY A 46 14.62 2.30 4.45
C GLY A 46 13.96 3.68 4.54
N ILE A 47 14.74 4.76 4.67
CA ILE A 47 14.24 6.14 4.69
C ILE A 47 13.56 6.48 3.37
N PHE A 48 14.12 6.07 2.23
CA PHE A 48 13.53 6.31 0.92
C PHE A 48 12.19 5.60 0.74
N LEU A 49 12.08 4.34 1.19
CA LEU A 49 10.84 3.58 1.18
C LEU A 49 9.79 4.22 2.10
N ILE A 50 10.18 4.61 3.32
CA ILE A 50 9.31 5.35 4.25
C ILE A 50 8.83 6.65 3.59
N TYR A 51 9.72 7.44 3.00
CA TYR A 51 9.36 8.68 2.30
C TYR A 51 8.43 8.45 1.11
N LYS A 52 8.66 7.39 0.31
CA LYS A 52 7.77 6.99 -0.80
C LYS A 52 6.38 6.61 -0.30
N ILE A 53 6.30 5.88 0.82
CA ILE A 53 5.04 5.52 1.49
C ILE A 53 4.33 6.79 1.98
N TYR A 54 5.00 7.66 2.75
CA TYR A 54 4.42 8.93 3.24
C TYR A 54 3.96 9.86 2.10
N LYS A 55 4.72 9.94 1.01
CA LYS A 55 4.37 10.77 -0.15
C LYS A 55 3.25 10.15 -1.00
N GLY A 56 3.14 8.82 -1.03
CA GLY A 56 2.00 8.12 -1.61
C GLY A 56 0.73 8.34 -0.79
N LEU A 57 0.83 8.24 0.54
CA LEU A 57 -0.28 8.45 1.47
C LEU A 57 -0.82 9.89 1.45
N SER A 58 0.05 10.90 1.38
CA SER A 58 -0.39 12.31 1.30
C SER A 58 -1.13 12.64 -0.01
N LYS A 59 -0.74 12.01 -1.13
CA LYS A 59 -1.48 12.13 -2.39
C LYS A 59 -2.78 11.34 -2.41
N ALA A 60 -2.80 10.16 -1.77
CA ALA A 60 -4.01 9.37 -1.62
C ALA A 60 -5.04 10.08 -0.72
N SER A 61 -4.62 10.77 0.35
CA SER A 61 -5.54 11.49 1.24
C SER A 61 -6.37 12.57 0.52
N ALA A 62 -5.82 13.21 -0.52
CA ALA A 62 -6.53 14.20 -1.33
C ALA A 62 -7.51 13.58 -2.34
N ILE A 63 -7.37 12.29 -2.67
CA ILE A 63 -8.30 11.56 -3.56
C ILE A 63 -9.45 10.94 -2.75
N PHE A 64 -9.27 10.73 -1.44
CA PHE A 64 -10.29 10.16 -0.54
C PHE A 64 -11.18 11.20 0.18
N ASP A 65 -11.00 12.50 -0.07
CA ASP A 65 -11.97 13.54 0.31
C ASP A 65 -13.22 13.55 -0.59
N GLU A 66 -13.20 12.82 -1.72
CA GLU A 66 -14.42 12.48 -2.44
C GLU A 66 -15.16 11.37 -1.68
N LYS A 67 -15.98 11.81 -0.70
CA LYS A 67 -17.08 11.10 -0.06
C LYS A 67 -17.09 9.60 -0.35
N ILE A 68 -16.46 8.82 0.53
CA ILE A 68 -16.88 7.44 0.76
C ILE A 68 -18.40 7.51 0.89
N GLN A 69 -19.15 6.95 -0.07
CA GLN A 69 -20.57 6.73 0.09
C GLN A 69 -20.69 5.71 1.21
N ASP A 70 -20.75 6.23 2.43
CA ASP A 70 -20.88 5.49 3.67
C ASP A 70 -22.30 4.97 3.71
N VAL A 71 -22.57 3.94 2.91
CA VAL A 71 -23.79 3.17 3.03
C VAL A 71 -23.61 2.37 4.32
N ASP A 72 -24.11 2.95 5.41
CA ASP A 72 -23.96 2.44 6.76
C ASP A 72 -24.41 0.98 6.80
N VAL A 73 -23.46 0.08 7.05
CA VAL A 73 -23.75 -1.33 7.25
C VAL A 73 -23.98 -1.50 8.74
N ASN A 74 -25.25 -1.62 9.12
CA ASN A 74 -25.66 -1.75 10.52
C ASN A 74 -25.14 -3.08 11.09
N ILE A 75 -23.92 -3.05 11.62
CA ILE A 75 -23.23 -4.19 12.21
C ILE A 75 -22.87 -3.86 13.65
N ILE A 76 -23.26 -4.77 14.52
CA ILE A 76 -22.91 -4.77 15.93
C ILE A 76 -21.51 -5.37 16.07
N VAL A 77 -20.56 -4.51 16.46
CA VAL A 77 -19.17 -4.90 16.76
C VAL A 77 -19.00 -4.92 18.27
N ASP A 78 -18.67 -6.08 18.83
CA ASP A 78 -18.35 -6.18 20.25
C ASP A 78 -16.91 -5.70 20.49
N SER A 79 -16.77 -4.45 20.93
CA SER A 79 -15.47 -3.81 21.13
C SER A 79 -14.59 -4.54 22.15
N THR A 80 -15.18 -5.30 23.08
CA THR A 80 -14.42 -6.07 24.10
C THR A 80 -13.73 -7.30 23.50
N LYS A 81 -14.19 -7.77 22.33
CA LYS A 81 -13.63 -8.91 21.60
C LYS A 81 -12.73 -8.49 20.44
N THR A 82 -12.59 -7.19 20.18
CA THR A 82 -11.68 -6.68 19.14
C THR A 82 -10.25 -6.57 19.68
N THR A 83 -9.30 -7.02 18.89
CA THR A 83 -7.86 -6.94 19.15
C THR A 83 -7.18 -5.85 18.33
N ILE A 84 -7.90 -5.26 17.37
CA ILE A 84 -7.38 -4.23 16.45
C ILE A 84 -8.03 -2.87 16.70
N SER A 85 -7.28 -1.79 16.50
CA SER A 85 -7.80 -0.41 16.57
C SER A 85 -8.69 -0.06 15.37
N LYS A 86 -9.37 1.09 15.44
CA LYS A 86 -10.17 1.59 14.31
C LYS A 86 -9.27 1.91 13.11
N GLU A 87 -8.11 2.49 13.36
CA GLU A 87 -7.12 2.88 12.35
C GLU A 87 -6.53 1.64 11.67
N GLN A 88 -6.24 0.60 12.45
CA GLN A 88 -5.81 -0.69 11.90
C GLN A 88 -6.90 -1.30 11.02
N ALA A 89 -8.16 -1.27 11.45
CA ALA A 89 -9.28 -1.77 10.64
C ALA A 89 -9.42 -1.01 9.31
N GLN A 90 -9.27 0.32 9.32
CA GLN A 90 -9.26 1.14 8.11
C GLN A 90 -8.08 0.83 7.19
N GLN A 91 -6.88 0.65 7.76
CA GLN A 91 -5.70 0.27 6.99
C GLN A 91 -5.87 -1.11 6.34
N TYR A 92 -6.40 -2.08 7.07
CA TYR A 92 -6.70 -3.42 6.55
C TYR A 92 -7.75 -3.39 5.45
N ALA A 93 -8.82 -2.62 5.62
CA ALA A 93 -9.83 -2.45 4.57
C ALA A 93 -9.22 -1.87 3.28
N ARG A 94 -8.29 -0.91 3.40
CA ARG A 94 -7.55 -0.36 2.25
C ARG A 94 -6.65 -1.40 1.60
N THR A 95 -5.84 -2.11 2.38
CA THR A 95 -4.96 -3.17 1.85
C THR A 95 -5.75 -4.24 1.11
N ILE A 96 -6.93 -4.64 1.62
CA ILE A 96 -7.78 -5.59 0.90
C ILE A 96 -8.30 -4.98 -0.40
N LEU A 97 -8.80 -3.75 -0.38
CA LEU A 97 -9.26 -3.08 -1.60
C LEU A 97 -8.15 -2.96 -2.65
N ASP A 98 -6.96 -2.53 -2.25
CA ASP A 98 -5.80 -2.41 -3.15
C ASP A 98 -5.38 -3.78 -3.69
N ALA A 99 -5.47 -4.84 -2.88
CA ALA A 99 -5.16 -6.19 -3.27
C ALA A 99 -6.16 -6.78 -4.28
N CYS A 100 -7.46 -6.52 -4.10
CA CYS A 100 -8.50 -6.88 -5.07
C CYS A 100 -8.37 -6.09 -6.40
N ASN A 101 -7.65 -4.96 -6.38
CA ASN A 101 -7.39 -4.13 -7.56
C ASN A 101 -5.96 -4.30 -8.10
N ALA A 102 -5.25 -5.35 -7.69
CA ALA A 102 -3.85 -5.53 -8.02
C ALA A 102 -3.68 -5.88 -9.51
N MET A 103 -3.22 -4.92 -10.32
CA MET A 103 -2.94 -5.15 -11.73
C MET A 103 -1.58 -5.82 -11.96
N GLN A 104 -1.48 -7.15 -11.79
CA GLN A 104 -0.28 -7.91 -12.19
C GLN A 104 -0.63 -9.21 -12.94
N PRO A 105 -0.13 -9.42 -14.18
CA PRO A 105 0.49 -8.47 -15.12
C PRO A 105 -0.51 -7.69 -16.00
N LEU A 106 -1.80 -8.05 -16.02
CA LEU A 106 -2.87 -7.35 -16.75
C LEU A 106 -4.21 -7.32 -15.99
N TYR A 107 -4.45 -8.30 -15.11
CA TYR A 107 -5.59 -8.45 -14.21
C TYR A 107 -5.19 -9.46 -13.11
N GLY A 108 -5.69 -9.32 -11.89
CA GLY A 108 -5.42 -10.28 -10.82
C GLY A 108 -5.77 -9.77 -9.42
N THR A 109 -5.67 -10.67 -8.45
CA THR A 109 -5.81 -10.36 -7.02
C THR A 109 -4.50 -10.67 -6.31
N ASP A 110 -4.05 -9.74 -5.45
CA ASP A 110 -2.92 -9.97 -4.55
C ASP A 110 -3.36 -10.82 -3.34
N GLU A 111 -3.49 -12.12 -3.58
CA GLU A 111 -3.90 -13.12 -2.59
C GLU A 111 -3.03 -13.10 -1.34
N GLU A 112 -1.72 -12.83 -1.49
CA GLU A 112 -0.80 -12.81 -0.36
C GLU A 112 -1.06 -11.59 0.53
N ALA A 113 -1.33 -10.41 -0.05
CA ALA A 113 -1.72 -9.24 0.74
C ALA A 113 -3.03 -9.48 1.51
N ILE A 114 -4.04 -10.09 0.88
CA ILE A 114 -5.30 -10.46 1.55
C ILE A 114 -5.02 -11.43 2.70
N LYS A 115 -4.27 -12.50 2.44
CA LYS A 115 -3.89 -13.49 3.43
C LYS A 115 -3.18 -12.87 4.63
N GLN A 116 -2.23 -11.97 4.40
CA GLN A 116 -1.47 -11.29 5.46
C GLN A 116 -2.34 -10.38 6.32
N VAL A 117 -3.39 -9.77 5.76
CA VAL A 117 -4.39 -9.04 6.55
C VAL A 117 -5.20 -10.01 7.41
N PHE A 118 -5.73 -11.08 6.81
CA PHE A 118 -6.61 -12.00 7.52
C PHE A 118 -5.91 -12.81 8.62
N LEU A 119 -4.60 -13.08 8.48
CA LEU A 119 -3.77 -13.66 9.54
C LEU A 119 -3.62 -12.75 10.77
N LYS A 120 -3.79 -11.42 10.60
CA LYS A 120 -3.75 -10.46 11.72
C LYS A 120 -5.09 -10.31 12.42
N LEU A 121 -6.19 -10.71 11.79
CA LEU A 121 -7.52 -10.74 12.41
C LEU A 121 -7.60 -11.95 13.31
N LYS A 122 -7.81 -11.75 14.62
CA LYS A 122 -7.82 -12.84 15.61
C LYS A 122 -9.23 -13.31 15.94
N THR A 123 -10.20 -12.41 15.89
CA THR A 123 -11.60 -12.70 16.23
C THR A 123 -12.56 -12.38 15.08
N GLY A 124 -13.78 -12.89 15.15
CA GLY A 124 -14.85 -12.50 14.22
C GLY A 124 -15.19 -11.01 14.34
N ASP A 125 -15.11 -10.43 15.54
CA ASP A 125 -15.33 -8.99 15.74
C ASP A 125 -14.21 -8.12 15.12
N ASP A 126 -12.97 -8.61 15.04
CA ASP A 126 -11.92 -7.93 14.24
C ASP A 126 -12.33 -7.84 12.77
N PHE A 127 -12.86 -8.93 12.20
CA PHE A 127 -13.38 -8.91 10.83
C PHE A 127 -14.56 -7.95 10.69
N LYS A 128 -15.54 -7.97 11.60
CA LYS A 128 -16.67 -7.02 11.55
C LYS A 128 -16.20 -5.57 11.58
N LYS A 129 -15.13 -5.27 12.32
CA LYS A 129 -14.52 -3.93 12.36
C LYS A 129 -13.91 -3.54 11.02
N VAL A 130 -13.19 -4.45 10.36
CA VAL A 130 -12.65 -4.25 9.00
C VAL A 130 -13.78 -4.11 7.98
N TYR A 131 -14.78 -4.99 8.03
CA TYR A 131 -15.96 -4.97 7.15
C TYR A 131 -16.71 -3.63 7.27
N LYS A 132 -16.93 -3.15 8.51
CA LYS A 132 -17.54 -1.83 8.75
C LYS A 132 -16.66 -0.70 8.20
N ALA A 133 -15.34 -0.78 8.37
CA ALA A 133 -14.42 0.23 7.84
C ALA A 133 -14.33 0.21 6.30
N PHE A 134 -14.54 -0.95 5.68
CA PHE A 134 -14.61 -1.09 4.23
C PHE A 134 -15.89 -0.46 3.67
N GLY A 135 -17.04 -0.72 4.31
CA GLY A 135 -18.35 -0.23 3.90
C GLY A 135 -18.82 -0.90 2.61
N LYS A 136 -19.41 -0.12 1.69
CA LYS A 136 -19.68 -0.56 0.33
C LYS A 136 -18.80 0.22 -0.65
N LYS A 137 -18.23 -0.49 -1.63
CA LYS A 137 -17.43 0.08 -2.71
C LYS A 137 -18.05 -0.31 -4.04
N ASP A 138 -18.05 0.62 -4.99
CA ASP A 138 -18.44 0.37 -6.37
C ASP A 138 -17.67 -0.82 -6.92
N TYR A 139 -18.35 -1.78 -7.55
CA TYR A 139 -17.75 -2.96 -8.17
C TYR A 139 -18.30 -3.12 -9.59
N ASN A 140 -17.42 -3.36 -10.58
CA ASN A 140 -17.78 -3.64 -11.97
C ASN A 140 -17.12 -4.92 -12.54
N GLY A 141 -16.48 -5.73 -11.71
CA GLY A 141 -15.76 -6.94 -12.13
C GLY A 141 -14.42 -6.71 -12.84
N ASN A 142 -13.98 -5.46 -13.01
CA ASN A 142 -12.69 -5.10 -13.62
C ASN A 142 -12.07 -3.87 -12.92
N ASN A 143 -11.25 -4.08 -11.88
CA ASN A 143 -10.54 -3.03 -11.13
C ASN A 143 -11.42 -1.84 -10.70
N SER A 144 -12.15 -2.01 -9.59
CA SER A 144 -13.04 -0.99 -9.04
C SER A 144 -12.71 -0.55 -7.60
N PRO A 145 -13.05 0.67 -7.19
CA PRO A 145 -13.60 1.74 -8.00
C PRO A 145 -12.56 2.32 -8.97
N PRO A 146 -12.97 2.79 -10.16
CA PRO A 146 -12.08 3.50 -11.08
C PRO A 146 -11.57 4.78 -10.39
N SER A 147 -10.26 5.04 -10.53
CA SER A 147 -9.59 6.21 -9.94
C SER A 147 -9.77 7.50 -10.76
N SER A 148 -10.66 7.52 -11.76
CA SER A 148 -10.77 8.64 -12.71
C SER A 148 -12.21 8.89 -13.19
N PHE A 149 -12.41 10.07 -13.76
CA PHE A 149 -13.65 10.73 -14.21
C PHE A 149 -14.63 9.89 -15.05
N ILE A 150 -14.32 8.64 -15.41
CA ILE A 150 -15.16 7.72 -16.21
C ILE A 150 -16.27 7.05 -15.36
N ARG A 151 -16.31 7.30 -14.03
CA ARG A 151 -17.36 6.80 -13.11
C ARG A 151 -18.81 6.93 -13.61
N PHE A 152 -19.11 7.93 -14.46
CA PHE A 152 -20.47 8.18 -14.95
C PHE A 152 -20.89 7.31 -16.14
N LEU A 153 -19.97 6.58 -16.78
CA LEU A 153 -20.25 5.77 -17.98
C LEU A 153 -20.46 4.29 -17.70
N ASP A 154 -20.24 3.83 -16.48
CA ASP A 154 -20.27 2.40 -16.14
C ASP A 154 -21.24 2.13 -14.98
N ASN A 155 -21.91 0.98 -15.01
CA ASN A 155 -22.94 0.61 -14.02
C ASN A 155 -22.28 0.05 -12.75
N TYR A 156 -21.74 0.95 -11.93
CA TYR A 156 -21.19 0.59 -10.63
C TYR A 156 -22.33 0.26 -9.65
N THR A 157 -22.36 -0.98 -9.16
CA THR A 157 -23.23 -1.30 -8.02
C THR A 157 -22.39 -1.37 -6.76
N PRO A 158 -22.73 -0.64 -5.68
CA PRO A 158 -22.04 -0.75 -4.42
C PRO A 158 -22.11 -2.18 -3.85
N ARG A 159 -20.94 -2.78 -3.59
CA ARG A 159 -20.76 -4.12 -3.03
C ARG A 159 -19.98 -4.06 -1.73
N ASP A 160 -20.28 -4.97 -0.83
CA ASP A 160 -19.60 -5.06 0.47
C ASP A 160 -18.33 -5.92 0.38
N LEU A 161 -17.54 -5.91 1.47
CA LEU A 161 -16.28 -6.65 1.53
C LEU A 161 -16.44 -8.16 1.28
N ILE A 162 -17.55 -8.77 1.69
CA ILE A 162 -17.77 -10.22 1.50
C ILE A 162 -17.97 -10.52 0.03
N TYR A 163 -18.80 -9.72 -0.65
CA TYR A 163 -19.00 -9.84 -2.09
C TYR A 163 -17.68 -9.69 -2.84
N TRP A 164 -16.92 -8.64 -2.54
CA TRP A 164 -15.60 -8.40 -3.11
C TRP A 164 -14.68 -9.63 -2.97
N LEU A 165 -14.54 -10.16 -1.75
CA LEU A 165 -13.68 -11.32 -1.51
C LEU A 165 -14.18 -12.62 -2.17
N ARG A 166 -15.49 -12.79 -2.40
CA ARG A 166 -16.06 -13.96 -3.09
C ARG A 166 -15.79 -13.96 -4.58
N GLU A 167 -15.75 -12.78 -5.18
CA GLU A 167 -15.44 -12.65 -6.60
C GLU A 167 -13.95 -12.83 -6.86
N GLU A 168 -13.11 -12.40 -5.92
CA GLU A 168 -11.65 -12.45 -6.05
C GLU A 168 -11.03 -13.77 -5.58
N LEU A 169 -11.71 -14.53 -4.71
CA LEU A 169 -11.19 -15.78 -4.14
C LEU A 169 -12.12 -16.96 -4.39
N SER A 170 -11.50 -18.06 -4.77
CA SER A 170 -12.09 -19.35 -5.09
C SER A 170 -11.49 -20.47 -4.22
N PRO A 171 -12.19 -21.62 -4.06
CA PRO A 171 -11.62 -22.76 -3.34
C PRO A 171 -10.27 -23.25 -3.90
N SER A 172 -10.00 -23.02 -5.19
CA SER A 172 -8.72 -23.36 -5.83
C SER A 172 -7.52 -22.54 -5.33
N ASP A 173 -7.75 -21.38 -4.71
CA ASP A 173 -6.67 -20.52 -4.17
C ASP A 173 -6.15 -21.04 -2.82
N GLY A 174 -6.76 -22.13 -2.33
CA GLY A 174 -6.21 -22.96 -1.27
C GLY A 174 -6.20 -22.26 0.09
N GLN A 175 -4.99 -21.92 0.57
CA GLN A 175 -4.82 -21.48 1.95
C GLN A 175 -5.45 -20.11 2.22
N VAL A 176 -5.33 -19.15 1.29
CA VAL A 176 -5.93 -17.82 1.46
C VAL A 176 -7.45 -17.92 1.57
N TYR A 177 -8.09 -18.68 0.67
CA TYR A 177 -9.53 -18.92 0.69
C TYR A 177 -9.99 -19.50 2.02
N THR A 178 -9.30 -20.53 2.51
CA THR A 178 -9.63 -21.20 3.78
C THR A 178 -9.53 -20.24 4.96
N ILE A 179 -8.46 -19.43 5.02
CA ILE A 179 -8.25 -18.45 6.10
C ILE A 179 -9.36 -17.38 6.07
N VAL A 180 -9.65 -16.83 4.89
CA VAL A 180 -10.68 -15.81 4.68
C VAL A 180 -12.05 -16.35 5.07
N LYS A 181 -12.42 -17.52 4.52
CA LYS A 181 -13.68 -18.21 4.82
C LYS A 181 -13.87 -18.41 6.32
N ASN A 182 -12.91 -19.04 6.99
CA ASN A 182 -13.00 -19.32 8.43
C ASN A 182 -13.17 -18.04 9.26
N ARG A 183 -12.48 -16.96 8.87
CA ARG A 183 -12.58 -15.68 9.60
C ARG A 183 -13.95 -15.03 9.41
N ILE A 184 -14.50 -15.05 8.20
CA ILE A 184 -15.82 -14.49 7.88
C ILE A 184 -16.93 -15.31 8.56
N GLU A 185 -16.84 -16.64 8.51
CA GLU A 185 -17.79 -17.54 9.18
C GLU A 185 -17.72 -17.42 10.71
N SER A 186 -16.53 -17.19 11.28
CA SER A 186 -16.38 -16.92 12.73
C SER A 186 -17.06 -15.62 13.18
N ALA A 187 -17.38 -14.72 12.24
CA ALA A 187 -18.12 -13.49 12.50
C ALA A 187 -19.64 -13.64 12.30
N GLY A 188 -20.11 -14.83 11.90
CA GLY A 188 -21.53 -15.14 11.69
C GLY A 188 -22.06 -14.84 10.29
N TYR A 189 -21.17 -14.67 9.31
CA TYR A 189 -21.54 -14.47 7.90
C TYR A 189 -21.27 -15.73 7.08
N SER A 190 -21.94 -15.87 5.93
CA SER A 190 -21.61 -16.89 4.94
C SER A 190 -20.54 -16.37 4.00
N PHE A 191 -19.56 -17.23 3.66
CA PHE A 191 -18.55 -16.99 2.64
C PHE A 191 -18.62 -18.08 1.57
#